data_AF-A0A914R004-F1
#
_entry.id   AF-A0A914R004-F1
#
_cell.length_a   1.000
_cell.length_b   1.000
_cell.length_c   1.000
_cell.angle_alpha   90.00
_cell.angle_beta   90.00
_cell.angle_gamma   90.00
#
_symmetry.space_group_name_H-M   'P 1'
#
loop_
_entity.id
_entity.type
_entity.pdbx_description
1 polymer ?
#
loop_
_entity_poly.entity_id
_entity_poly.type
_entity_poly.pdbx_seq_one_letter_code
_entity_poly.pdbx_strand_id
1 'polypeptide(L)'
;MAASYAISWMEGWTIFDAFYFLISSVLTIGFGDLVPVNDKFVLVTLLIVLIGLVLTTTCVDIVGAYYIDKLHFFGRRLDSEPKINIHNITKLKSSIPTFVTFSLILSRHFFSRILIIIGAS
;
A
#
# COMPACT_ATOMS: atom_id res chain seq x y z
N MET A 1 -14.15 -7.77 -1.65
CA MET A 1 -15.26 -8.62 -2.11
C MET A 1 -15.70 -8.28 -3.53
N ALA A 2 -16.01 -7.03 -3.86
CA ALA A 2 -16.37 -6.66 -5.25
C ALA A 2 -15.25 -6.95 -6.27
N ALA A 3 -14.01 -6.54 -5.96
CA ALA A 3 -12.85 -6.80 -6.83
C ALA A 3 -12.54 -8.30 -7.01
N SER A 4 -12.57 -9.09 -5.93
CA SER A 4 -12.34 -10.53 -6.00
C SER A 4 -13.46 -11.25 -6.76
N TYR A 5 -14.71 -10.80 -6.64
CA TYR A 5 -15.83 -11.33 -7.42
C TYR A 5 -15.69 -11.02 -8.92
N ALA A 6 -15.27 -9.80 -9.27
CA ALA A 6 -15.02 -9.42 -10.66
C ALA A 6 -13.92 -10.27 -11.31
N ILE A 7 -12.78 -10.46 -10.61
CA ILE A 7 -11.65 -11.28 -11.10
C ILE A 7 -12.06 -12.76 -11.21
N SER A 8 -12.79 -13.28 -10.22
CA SER A 8 -13.33 -14.65 -10.25
C SER A 8 -14.22 -14.89 -11.46
N TRP A 9 -15.07 -13.91 -11.84
CA TRP A 9 -15.93 -14.03 -13.02
C TRP A 9 -15.14 -13.92 -14.35
N MET A 10 -14.10 -13.09 -14.40
CA MET A 10 -13.28 -12.89 -15.61
C MET A 10 -12.31 -14.03 -15.89
N GLU A 11 -11.64 -14.56 -14.87
CA GLU A 11 -10.63 -15.62 -15.00
C GLU A 11 -11.18 -17.02 -14.72
N GLY A 12 -12.41 -17.13 -14.22
CA GLY A 12 -13.02 -18.42 -13.83
C GLY A 12 -12.41 -19.03 -12.57
N TRP A 13 -11.65 -18.25 -11.79
CA TRP A 13 -11.05 -18.69 -10.54
C TRP A 13 -12.06 -18.77 -9.41
N THR A 14 -11.76 -19.53 -8.35
CA THR A 14 -12.59 -19.50 -7.15
C THR A 14 -12.49 -18.12 -6.48
N ILE A 15 -13.54 -17.72 -5.77
CA ILE A 15 -13.56 -16.43 -5.05
C ILE A 15 -12.40 -16.35 -4.03
N PHE A 16 -12.00 -17.49 -3.46
CA PHE A 16 -10.86 -17.56 -2.54
C PHE A 16 -9.52 -17.31 -3.24
N ASP A 17 -9.29 -17.91 -4.41
CA ASP A 17 -8.07 -17.70 -5.19
C ASP A 17 -7.95 -16.24 -5.67
N ALA A 18 -9.06 -15.67 -6.16
CA ALA A 18 -9.11 -14.27 -6.59
C ALA A 18 -8.88 -13.31 -5.42
N PHE A 19 -9.37 -13.64 -4.21
CA PHE A 19 -9.13 -12.85 -3.00
C PHE A 19 -7.68 -12.96 -2.52
N TYR A 20 -7.10 -14.15 -2.56
CA TYR A 20 -5.70 -14.39 -2.23
C TYR A 20 -4.78 -13.61 -3.18
N PHE A 21 -5.04 -13.67 -4.48
CA PHE A 21 -4.32 -12.90 -5.50
C PHE A 21 -4.43 -11.38 -5.26
N LEU A 22 -5.64 -10.88 -4.94
CA LEU A 22 -5.85 -9.46 -4.67
C LEU A 22 -5.07 -9.00 -3.44
N ILE A 23 -5.13 -9.76 -2.34
CA ILE A 23 -4.41 -9.43 -1.10
C ILE A 23 -2.91 -9.53 -1.28
N SER A 24 -2.39 -10.58 -1.91
CA SER A 24 -0.95 -10.74 -2.12
C SER A 24 -0.37 -9.64 -3.00
N SER A 25 -1.16 -9.16 -3.98
CA SER A 25 -0.80 -8.04 -4.86
C SER A 25 -0.81 -6.69 -4.13
N VAL A 26 -1.87 -6.40 -3.36
CA VAL A 26 -1.98 -5.15 -2.60
C VAL A 26 -0.98 -5.08 -1.44
N LEU A 27 -0.69 -6.22 -0.80
CA LEU A 27 0.38 -6.35 0.19
C LEU A 27 1.77 -6.39 -0.45
N THR A 28 1.87 -6.35 -1.78
CA THR A 28 3.12 -6.42 -2.55
C THR A 28 3.98 -7.66 -2.25
N ILE A 29 3.37 -8.73 -1.71
CA ILE A 29 4.02 -10.02 -1.50
C ILE A 29 4.31 -10.66 -2.86
N GLY A 30 3.32 -10.64 -3.75
CA GLY A 30 3.48 -10.97 -5.17
C GLY A 30 4.09 -12.35 -5.44
N PHE A 31 3.57 -13.41 -4.82
CA PHE A 31 4.08 -14.78 -5.03
C PHE A 31 4.09 -15.21 -6.50
N GLY A 32 3.19 -14.66 -7.33
CA GLY A 32 3.16 -14.91 -8.77
C GLY A 32 2.75 -16.35 -9.15
N ASP A 33 2.20 -17.08 -8.20
CA ASP A 33 1.65 -18.44 -8.35
C ASP A 33 0.33 -18.43 -9.13
N LEU A 34 -0.49 -17.41 -8.91
CA LEU A 34 -1.74 -17.16 -9.60
C LEU A 34 -1.58 -15.92 -10.48
N VAL A 35 -1.60 -16.09 -11.80
CA VAL A 35 -1.46 -15.01 -12.79
C VAL A 35 -2.58 -15.14 -13.82
N PRO A 36 -3.29 -14.05 -14.16
CA PRO A 36 -4.33 -14.08 -15.18
C PRO A 36 -3.76 -14.62 -16.50
N VAL A 37 -4.41 -15.64 -17.06
CA VAL A 37 -3.96 -16.33 -18.29
C VAL A 37 -4.64 -15.73 -19.51
N ASN A 38 -5.76 -15.03 -19.32
CA ASN A 38 -6.52 -14.46 -20.40
C ASN A 38 -5.97 -13.09 -20.83
N ASP A 39 -5.22 -13.03 -21.93
CA ASP A 39 -4.58 -11.80 -22.45
C ASP A 39 -5.50 -10.57 -22.51
N LYS A 40 -6.79 -10.76 -22.80
CA LYS A 40 -7.78 -9.67 -22.89
C LYS A 40 -8.19 -9.11 -21.52
N PHE A 41 -8.15 -9.95 -20.49
CA PHE A 41 -8.60 -9.61 -19.14
C PHE A 41 -7.44 -9.28 -18.19
N VAL A 42 -6.21 -9.66 -18.55
CA VAL A 42 -4.97 -9.29 -17.83
C VAL A 42 -4.90 -7.79 -17.58
N LEU A 43 -5.14 -6.95 -18.59
CA LEU A 43 -5.10 -5.49 -18.45
C LEU A 43 -6.15 -4.97 -17.45
N VAL A 44 -7.36 -5.52 -17.49
CA VAL A 44 -8.46 -5.13 -16.60
C VAL A 44 -8.18 -5.58 -15.17
N THR A 45 -7.71 -6.82 -14.98
CA THR A 45 -7.28 -7.35 -13.68
C THR A 45 -6.16 -6.51 -13.07
N LEU A 46 -5.20 -6.08 -13.88
CA LEU A 46 -4.12 -5.16 -13.47
C LEU A 46 -4.68 -3.80 -12.99
N LEU A 47 -5.64 -3.23 -13.72
CA LEU A 47 -6.27 -1.96 -13.34
C LEU A 47 -7.05 -2.08 -12.02
N ILE A 48 -7.75 -3.20 -11.79
CA ILE A 48 -8.46 -3.45 -10.53
C ILE A 48 -7.48 -3.50 -9.35
N VAL A 49 -6.35 -4.20 -9.51
CA VAL A 49 -5.28 -4.25 -8.51
C VAL A 49 -4.67 -2.86 -8.27
N LEU A 50 -4.49 -2.06 -9.32
CA LEU A 50 -3.96 -0.71 -9.24
C LEU A 50 -4.87 0.23 -8.44
N ILE A 51 -6.18 0.16 -8.67
CA ILE A 51 -7.17 0.91 -7.88
C ILE A 51 -7.11 0.49 -6.41
N GLY A 52 -7.00 -0.82 -6.14
CA GLY A 52 -6.83 -1.35 -4.79
C GLY A 52 -5.57 -0.83 -4.09
N LEU A 53 -4.46 -0.75 -4.82
CA LEU A 53 -3.20 -0.23 -4.30
C LEU A 53 -3.30 1.26 -3.93
N VAL A 54 -3.91 2.09 -4.81
CA VAL A 54 -4.14 3.51 -4.52
C VAL A 54 -4.98 3.70 -3.26
N LEU A 55 -6.05 2.92 -3.11
CA LEU A 55 -6.90 2.96 -1.92
C LEU A 55 -6.08 2.62 -0.66
N THR A 56 -5.31 1.54 -0.69
CA THR A 56 -4.47 1.14 0.45
C THR A 56 -3.42 2.19 0.79
N THR A 57 -2.79 2.84 -0.21
CA THR A 57 -1.87 3.96 0.04
C THR A 57 -2.56 5.10 0.78
N THR A 58 -3.73 5.54 0.30
CA THR A 58 -4.47 6.63 0.96
C THR A 58 -4.90 6.28 2.38
N CYS A 59 -5.29 5.03 2.63
CA CYS A 59 -5.60 4.55 3.98
C CYS A 59 -4.37 4.62 4.90
N VAL A 60 -3.20 4.18 4.42
CA VAL A 60 -1.94 4.25 5.18
C VAL A 60 -1.55 5.70 5.47
N ASP A 61 -1.75 6.61 4.52
CA ASP A 61 -1.43 8.04 4.70
C ASP A 61 -2.28 8.68 5.80
N ILE A 62 -3.60 8.43 5.81
CA ILE A 62 -4.53 8.95 6.83
C ILE A 62 -4.15 8.40 8.21
N VAL A 63 -3.92 7.09 8.30
CA VAL A 63 -3.55 6.42 9.54
C VAL A 63 -2.19 6.94 10.04
N GLY A 64 -1.22 7.11 9.16
CA GLY A 64 0.08 7.71 9.46
C GLY A 64 -0.05 9.11 10.03
N ALA A 65 -0.83 9.99 9.41
CA ALA A 65 -1.09 11.34 9.89
C ALA A 65 -1.72 11.33 11.29
N TYR A 66 -2.73 10.49 11.51
CA TYR A 66 -3.38 10.36 12.83
C TYR A 66 -2.41 9.90 13.93
N TYR A 67 -1.54 8.93 13.66
CA TYR A 67 -0.53 8.50 14.62
C TYR A 67 0.51 9.58 14.91
N ILE A 68 0.89 10.39 13.91
CA ILE A 68 1.84 11.50 14.06
C ILE A 68 1.26 12.57 15.01
N ASP A 69 0.02 12.98 14.82
CA ASP A 69 -0.65 13.96 15.70
C ASP A 69 -0.73 13.44 17.15
N LYS A 70 -1.06 12.16 17.31
CA LYS A 70 -1.13 11.53 18.64
C LYS A 70 0.25 11.44 19.30
N LEU A 71 1.29 11.11 18.55
CA LEU A 71 2.68 11.11 19.03
C LEU A 71 3.18 12.52 19.36
N HIS A 72 2.78 13.54 18.61
CA HIS A 72 3.12 14.94 18.90
C HIS A 72 2.50 15.41 20.22
N PHE A 73 1.26 15.01 20.51
CA PHE A 73 0.61 15.26 21.81
C PHE A 73 1.33 14.56 22.97
N PHE A 74 1.70 13.29 22.80
CA PHE A 74 2.47 12.56 23.82
C PHE A 74 3.87 13.13 24.04
N GLY A 75 4.55 13.57 22.98
CA GLY A 75 5.86 14.21 23.06
C GLY A 75 5.87 15.43 23.97
N ARG A 76 4.85 16.30 23.87
CA ARG A 76 4.73 17.51 24.72
C ARG A 76 4.53 17.21 26.20
N ARG A 77 4.01 16.03 26.57
CA ARG A 77 3.87 15.63 27.98
C ARG A 77 5.18 15.09 28.57
N LEU A 78 6.08 14.60 27.73
CA LEU A 78 7.40 14.12 28.15
C LEU A 78 8.40 15.27 28.35
N ASP A 79 8.20 16.42 27.69
CA ASP A 79 9.00 17.63 27.92
C ASP A 79 8.83 18.23 29.33
N SER A 80 7.76 17.86 30.03
CA SER A 80 7.49 18.29 31.41
C SER A 80 8.21 17.44 32.48
N GLU A 81 8.87 16.34 32.09
CA GLU A 81 9.62 15.46 32.99
C GLU A 81 11.13 15.59 32.74
N PRO A 82 11.99 15.62 33.78
CA PRO A 82 13.43 15.82 33.61
C PRO A 82 14.09 14.67 32.82
N LYS A 83 14.45 14.97 31.56
CA LYS A 83 15.43 14.29 30.69
C LYS A 83 15.44 12.75 30.73
N ILE A 84 14.29 12.14 30.47
CA ILE A 84 14.22 10.69 30.17
C ILE A 84 14.76 10.47 28.75
N ASN A 85 16.09 10.34 28.57
CA ASN A 85 16.78 9.86 27.35
C ASN A 85 16.12 10.23 25.99
N ILE A 86 15.67 11.49 25.86
CA ILE A 86 14.79 11.99 24.77
C ILE A 86 15.50 11.90 23.41
N HIS A 87 16.83 11.81 23.42
CA HIS A 87 17.68 11.62 22.25
C HIS A 87 17.35 10.33 21.47
N ASN A 88 16.93 9.26 22.15
CA ASN A 88 16.57 8.01 21.48
C ASN A 88 15.15 8.05 20.87
N ILE A 89 14.22 8.77 21.52
CA ILE A 89 12.83 8.94 21.05
C ILE A 89 12.76 9.92 19.86
N THR A 90 13.59 10.98 19.84
CA THR A 90 13.70 11.89 18.69
C THR A 90 14.30 11.20 17.47
N LYS A 91 15.28 10.31 17.65
CA LYS A 91 15.78 9.45 16.57
C LYS A 91 14.69 8.51 16.03
N LEU A 92 13.89 7.93 16.91
CA LEU A 92 12.72 7.11 16.52
C LEU A 92 11.71 7.93 15.71
N LYS A 93 11.42 9.18 16.13
CA LYS A 93 10.49 10.09 15.44
C LYS A 93 10.96 10.50 14.04
N SER A 94 12.27 10.58 13.81
CA SER A 94 12.85 10.89 12.48
C SER A 94 12.80 9.73 11.49
N SER A 95 12.66 8.48 11.96
CA SER A 95 12.57 7.28 11.12
C SER A 95 11.14 6.97 10.63
N ILE A 96 10.13 7.56 11.28
CA ILE A 96 8.70 7.37 10.95
C ILE A 96 8.27 8.14 9.68
N PRO A 97 8.67 9.40 9.42
CA PRO A 97 8.31 10.10 8.18
C PRO A 97 8.97 9.47 6.94
N THR A 98 10.10 8.78 7.09
CA THR A 98 10.71 8.03 5.98
C THR A 98 9.84 6.86 5.52
N PHE A 99 9.06 6.21 6.38
CA PHE A 99 8.18 5.11 5.96
C PHE A 99 7.02 5.58 5.07
N VAL A 100 6.40 6.71 5.41
CA VAL A 100 5.34 7.34 4.61
C VAL A 100 5.88 7.84 3.26
N THR A 101 7.06 8.48 3.30
CA THR A 101 7.72 8.97 2.07
C THR A 101 8.19 7.81 1.18
N PHE A 102 8.62 6.69 1.76
CA PHE A 102 9.00 5.47 1.04
C PHE A 102 7.80 4.81 0.37
N SER A 103 6.64 4.78 1.04
CA SER A 103 5.37 4.34 0.45
C SER A 103 4.95 5.22 -0.74
N LEU A 104 5.08 6.54 -0.62
CA LEU A 104 4.81 7.49 -1.70
C LEU A 104 5.80 7.41 -2.87
N ILE A 105 7.08 7.19 -2.59
CA ILE A 105 8.12 6.98 -3.61
C ILE A 105 7.89 5.67 -4.35
N LEU A 106 7.56 4.59 -3.62
CA LEU A 106 7.22 3.31 -4.21
C LEU A 106 5.96 3.42 -5.09
N SER A 107 4.92 4.12 -4.61
CA SER A 107 3.70 4.40 -5.37
C SER A 107 3.98 5.22 -6.65
N ARG A 108 4.80 6.29 -6.58
CA ARG A 108 5.20 7.09 -7.76
C ARG A 108 6.08 6.32 -8.75
N HIS A 109 7.02 5.50 -8.27
CA HIS A 109 7.89 4.72 -9.14
C HIS A 109 7.12 3.59 -9.84
N PHE A 110 6.18 2.96 -9.16
CA PHE A 110 5.35 1.90 -9.72
C PHE A 110 4.35 2.45 -10.74
N PHE A 111 3.68 3.57 -10.40
CA PHE A 111 2.76 4.26 -11.32
C PHE A 111 3.47 4.75 -12.59
N SER A 112 4.70 5.26 -12.47
CA SER A 112 5.50 5.66 -13.63
C SER A 112 5.86 4.49 -14.54
N ARG A 113 6.12 3.29 -14.00
CA ARG A 113 6.45 2.11 -14.82
C ARG A 113 5.22 1.51 -15.49
N ILE A 114 4.07 1.54 -14.83
CA ILE A 114 2.78 1.11 -15.42
C ILE A 114 2.32 2.06 -16.53
N LEU A 115 2.48 3.37 -16.35
CA LEU A 115 2.14 4.35 -17.39
C LEU A 115 3.00 4.18 -18.66
N ILE A 116 4.28 3.81 -18.50
CA ILE A 116 5.17 3.45 -19.61
C ILE A 116 4.68 2.18 -20.33
N ILE A 117 4.20 1.18 -19.60
CA ILE A 117 3.68 -0.07 -20.19
C ILE A 117 2.39 0.17 -20.98
N ILE A 118 1.51 1.08 -20.50
CA ILE A 118 0.24 1.40 -21.17
C ILE A 118 0.46 2.35 -22.38
N GLY A 119 1.43 3.26 -22.30
CA GLY A 119 1.74 4.21 -23.38
C GLY A 119 2.66 3.67 -24.48
N ALA A 120 3.15 2.43 -24.35
CA ALA A 120 4.01 1.78 -25.34
C ALA A 120 3.26 0.80 -26.28
N SER A 121 1.92 0.74 -26.20
CA SER A 121 1.05 0.01 -27.14
C SER A 121 0.44 0.93 -28.18
#